data_AF-A0A2C9KK32-F1
#
_entry.id   AF-A0A2C9KK32-F1
#
_cell.length_a   1.000
_cell.length_b   1.000
_cell.length_c   1.000
_cell.angle_alpha   90.00
_cell.angle_beta   90.00
_cell.angle_gamma   90.00
#
_symmetry.space_group_name_H-M   'P 1'
#
loop_
_entity.id
_entity.type
_entity.pdbx_description
1 polymer ?
#
loop_
_entity_poly.entity_id
_entity_poly.type
_entity_poly.pdbx_seq_one_letter_code
_entity_poly.pdbx_strand_id
1 'polypeptide(L)'
;MAREGYRVILTGAEHLYFDHPYDVDSSEPGLTWAHKMLSTKDVYSFVPDDSFLDLPVDCNGSLFCPQRSIHMLEGIQGTLFGELVRTSDLLDYMLLPRVIALAERAWREAPWHKISDPMKKEEALESYWGEFATTVGYKELDRLDQLGFKYRVPTPGAIIKDNILYTSTEFPGLVVEMSRTGKSHWIIVHSGHTPVAPGEKINIRARSANGQRYSRTVTLLNR
;
A
#
# COMPACT_ATOMS: atom_id res chain seq x y z
N MET A 1 1.59 -25.07 -15.82
CA MET A 1 2.51 -24.98 -14.65
C MET A 1 2.07 -25.90 -13.51
N ALA A 2 1.26 -25.48 -12.54
CA ALA A 2 0.90 -26.36 -11.41
C ALA A 2 0.30 -27.69 -11.89
N ARG A 3 -0.73 -27.68 -12.77
CA ARG A 3 -1.32 -28.91 -13.34
C ARG A 3 -0.34 -29.84 -14.06
N GLU A 4 0.82 -29.34 -14.47
CA GLU A 4 1.85 -30.09 -15.20
C GLU A 4 2.98 -30.58 -14.26
N GLY A 5 2.83 -30.44 -12.94
CA GLY A 5 3.81 -30.93 -11.97
C GLY A 5 4.89 -29.90 -11.56
N TYR A 6 4.81 -28.66 -12.05
CA TYR A 6 5.78 -27.64 -11.67
C TYR A 6 5.45 -27.04 -10.31
N ARG A 7 6.49 -26.89 -9.49
CA ARG A 7 6.48 -26.04 -8.30
C ARG A 7 6.44 -24.57 -8.72
N VAL A 8 5.44 -23.84 -8.24
CA VAL A 8 5.12 -22.48 -8.69
C VAL A 8 5.50 -21.47 -7.62
N ILE A 9 6.16 -20.40 -8.04
CA ILE A 9 6.31 -19.16 -7.27
C ILE A 9 5.44 -18.12 -7.97
N LEU A 10 4.47 -17.56 -7.25
CA LEU A 10 3.60 -16.52 -7.78
C LEU A 10 4.32 -15.16 -7.80
N THR A 11 4.25 -14.51 -8.95
CA THR A 11 4.85 -13.17 -9.17
C THR A 11 3.93 -12.34 -10.09
N GLY A 12 2.63 -12.32 -9.77
CA GLY A 12 1.63 -11.61 -10.58
C GLY A 12 1.89 -10.10 -10.63
N ALA A 13 2.00 -9.54 -11.83
CA ALA A 13 2.36 -8.14 -12.03
C ALA A 13 1.42 -7.15 -11.33
N GLU A 14 0.12 -7.47 -11.27
CA GLU A 14 -0.89 -6.58 -10.68
C GLU A 14 -0.70 -6.34 -9.17
N HIS A 15 -0.07 -7.27 -8.44
CA HIS A 15 0.06 -7.21 -6.98
C HIS A 15 1.51 -7.30 -6.47
N LEU A 16 2.46 -7.73 -7.32
CA LEU A 16 3.81 -8.09 -6.91
C LEU A 16 4.91 -7.42 -7.75
N TYR A 17 4.57 -6.50 -8.66
CA TYR A 17 5.56 -5.72 -9.42
C TYR A 17 5.75 -4.32 -8.81
N PHE A 18 6.82 -4.17 -8.06
CA PHE A 18 7.17 -2.96 -7.32
C PHE A 18 7.83 -1.90 -8.20
N ASP A 19 7.89 -2.06 -9.51
CA ASP A 19 8.13 -0.95 -10.45
C ASP A 19 6.86 -0.16 -10.76
N HIS A 20 5.69 -0.58 -10.24
CA HIS A 20 4.44 0.17 -10.34
C HIS A 20 4.37 1.31 -9.30
N PRO A 21 3.77 2.47 -9.65
CA PRO A 21 3.55 3.61 -8.75
C PRO A 21 2.76 3.23 -7.50
N TYR A 22 2.94 3.92 -6.39
CA TYR A 22 2.10 3.70 -5.18
C TYR A 22 0.71 4.33 -5.27
N ASP A 23 0.53 5.33 -6.12
CA ASP A 23 -0.69 6.12 -6.28
C ASP A 23 -0.84 6.48 -7.77
N VAL A 24 -2.05 6.85 -8.19
CA VAL A 24 -2.37 7.25 -9.57
C VAL A 24 -1.89 8.66 -9.93
N ASP A 25 -1.30 9.38 -8.97
CA ASP A 25 -0.72 10.70 -9.19
C ASP A 25 0.40 10.65 -10.23
N SER A 26 0.30 11.48 -11.27
CA SER A 26 1.27 11.56 -12.38
C SER A 26 2.72 11.84 -11.97
N SER A 27 2.95 12.33 -10.76
CA SER A 27 4.28 12.59 -10.21
C SER A 27 4.83 11.43 -9.38
N GLU A 28 4.07 10.34 -9.19
CA GLU A 28 4.63 9.10 -8.65
C GLU A 28 5.52 8.41 -9.72
N PRO A 29 6.71 7.92 -9.35
CA PRO A 29 7.55 7.16 -10.26
C PRO A 29 6.99 5.75 -10.48
N GLY A 30 7.18 5.21 -11.69
CA GLY A 30 6.88 3.82 -12.01
C GLY A 30 6.24 3.63 -13.38
N LEU A 31 6.11 2.36 -13.78
CA LEU A 31 5.42 1.95 -15.00
C LEU A 31 4.01 1.46 -14.66
N THR A 32 3.05 1.63 -15.57
CA THR A 32 1.63 1.33 -15.30
C THR A 32 1.01 0.34 -16.29
N TRP A 33 1.85 -0.51 -16.89
CA TRP A 33 1.43 -1.40 -17.97
C TRP A 33 0.52 -2.55 -17.51
N ALA A 34 0.70 -3.06 -16.28
CA ALA A 34 -0.15 -4.10 -15.70
C ALA A 34 -1.20 -3.52 -14.74
N HIS A 35 -0.80 -2.58 -13.89
CA HIS A 35 -1.73 -1.91 -12.98
C HIS A 35 -1.44 -0.41 -12.86
N LYS A 36 -2.46 0.39 -12.54
CA LYS A 36 -2.32 1.86 -12.48
C LYS A 36 -1.55 2.34 -11.26
N MET A 37 -1.68 1.62 -10.15
CA MET A 37 -0.97 1.85 -8.90
C MET A 37 -0.86 0.52 -8.16
N LEU A 38 0.06 0.42 -7.21
CA LEU A 38 0.22 -0.72 -6.32
C LEU A 38 0.64 -0.19 -4.95
N SER A 39 -0.36 0.15 -4.13
CA SER A 39 -0.17 0.64 -2.77
C SER A 39 0.27 -0.48 -1.83
N THR A 40 0.65 -0.14 -0.60
CA THR A 40 0.98 -1.15 0.42
C THR A 40 -0.24 -1.98 0.79
N LYS A 41 -1.43 -1.37 0.77
CA LYS A 41 -2.70 -2.05 1.02
C LYS A 41 -3.02 -3.07 -0.07
N ASP A 42 -2.77 -2.74 -1.33
CA ASP A 42 -3.00 -3.65 -2.46
C ASP A 42 -2.10 -4.90 -2.37
N VAL A 43 -0.83 -4.71 -1.99
CA VAL A 43 0.07 -5.85 -1.72
C VAL A 43 -0.42 -6.65 -0.52
N TYR A 44 -0.89 -5.98 0.54
CA TYR A 44 -1.39 -6.64 1.75
C TYR A 44 -2.72 -7.38 1.54
N SER A 45 -3.59 -6.90 0.65
CA SER A 45 -4.88 -7.52 0.36
C SER A 45 -4.74 -8.74 -0.56
N PHE A 46 -3.59 -8.90 -1.22
CA PHE A 46 -3.32 -10.02 -2.11
C PHE A 46 -3.43 -11.37 -1.38
N VAL A 47 -4.27 -12.25 -1.93
CA VAL A 47 -4.47 -13.61 -1.44
C VAL A 47 -3.98 -14.60 -2.50
N PRO A 48 -2.79 -15.21 -2.31
CA PRO A 48 -2.17 -16.08 -3.31
C PRO A 48 -3.06 -17.26 -3.71
N ASP A 49 -3.75 -17.86 -2.75
CA ASP A 49 -4.58 -19.05 -2.94
C ASP A 49 -5.86 -18.76 -3.76
N ASP A 50 -6.42 -17.55 -3.66
CA ASP A 50 -7.62 -17.14 -4.41
C ASP A 50 -7.34 -17.07 -5.92
N SER A 51 -6.10 -16.73 -6.33
CA SER A 51 -5.73 -16.62 -7.76
C SER A 51 -5.85 -17.94 -8.54
N PHE A 52 -5.97 -19.07 -7.83
CA PHE A 52 -6.18 -20.41 -8.42
C PHE A 52 -7.62 -20.91 -8.32
N LEU A 53 -8.51 -20.22 -7.57
CA LEU A 53 -9.87 -20.70 -7.27
C LEU A 53 -10.89 -20.41 -8.38
N ASP A 54 -10.63 -19.40 -9.23
CA ASP A 54 -11.57 -18.94 -10.27
C ASP A 54 -11.55 -19.72 -11.58
N LEU A 55 -10.74 -20.78 -11.69
CA LEU A 55 -10.78 -21.64 -12.87
C LEU A 55 -11.81 -22.77 -12.65
N PRO A 56 -12.99 -22.72 -13.29
CA PRO A 56 -13.91 -23.85 -13.27
C PRO A 56 -13.19 -25.07 -13.82
N VAL A 57 -13.17 -26.15 -13.04
CA VAL A 57 -12.71 -27.45 -13.51
C VAL A 57 -13.96 -28.18 -13.99
N ASP A 58 -14.21 -28.15 -15.30
CA ASP A 58 -15.30 -28.93 -15.88
C ASP A 58 -14.91 -30.42 -15.86
N CYS A 59 -15.20 -31.09 -14.75
CA CYS A 59 -14.95 -32.53 -14.59
C CYS A 59 -16.18 -33.31 -15.06
N ASN A 60 -16.52 -33.18 -16.34
CA ASN A 60 -17.48 -34.04 -17.01
C ASN A 60 -16.94 -35.48 -17.15
N GLY A 61 -17.01 -36.25 -16.07
CA GLY A 61 -16.90 -37.71 -16.08
C GLY A 61 -15.52 -38.32 -16.36
N SER A 62 -14.43 -37.55 -16.39
CA SER A 62 -13.08 -38.10 -16.62
C SER A 62 -12.45 -38.65 -15.33
N LEU A 63 -11.81 -39.83 -15.40
CA LEU A 63 -11.02 -40.43 -14.30
C LEU A 63 -9.79 -39.60 -13.89
N PHE A 64 -9.44 -38.57 -14.66
CA PHE A 64 -8.31 -37.67 -14.44
C PHE A 64 -8.81 -36.25 -14.22
N CYS A 65 -9.66 -36.05 -13.22
CA CYS A 65 -9.95 -34.70 -12.72
C CYS A 65 -8.68 -34.23 -11.98
N PRO A 66 -7.94 -33.21 -12.47
CA PRO A 66 -6.75 -32.73 -11.79
C PRO A 66 -7.19 -32.19 -10.43
N GLN A 67 -6.67 -32.76 -9.34
CA GLN A 67 -6.85 -32.16 -8.02
C GLN A 67 -6.45 -30.69 -8.11
N ARG A 68 -7.25 -29.79 -7.51
CA ARG A 68 -6.89 -28.39 -7.29
C ARG A 68 -5.56 -28.38 -6.53
N SER A 69 -4.45 -28.35 -7.26
CA SER A 69 -3.14 -28.55 -6.68
C SER A 69 -2.59 -27.22 -6.15
N ILE A 70 -3.27 -26.67 -5.15
CA ILE A 70 -2.72 -25.65 -4.25
C ILE A 70 -1.41 -26.18 -3.63
N HIS A 71 -1.25 -27.49 -3.50
CA HIS A 71 -0.03 -28.16 -3.02
C HIS A 71 1.24 -27.89 -3.86
N MET A 72 1.12 -27.31 -5.06
CA MET A 72 2.28 -26.96 -5.89
C MET A 72 2.62 -25.47 -5.87
N LEU A 73 1.90 -24.66 -5.09
CA LEU A 73 2.30 -23.30 -4.78
C LEU A 73 3.34 -23.32 -3.65
N GLU A 74 4.58 -22.93 -3.97
CA GLU A 74 5.68 -22.88 -3.00
C GLU A 74 5.81 -21.51 -2.32
N GLY A 75 5.27 -20.45 -2.93
CA GLY A 75 5.31 -19.13 -2.35
C GLY A 75 5.03 -17.99 -3.32
N ILE A 76 5.33 -16.77 -2.87
CA ILE A 76 5.17 -15.53 -3.61
C ILE A 76 6.49 -14.76 -3.69
N GLN A 77 6.66 -13.96 -4.73
CA GLN A 77 7.82 -13.10 -4.92
C GLN A 77 7.39 -11.71 -5.40
N GLY A 78 7.85 -10.68 -4.70
CA GLY A 78 7.82 -9.30 -5.20
C GLY A 78 9.03 -9.02 -6.08
N THR A 79 8.80 -8.35 -7.22
CA THR A 79 9.82 -8.05 -8.22
C THR A 79 9.90 -6.54 -8.43
N LEU A 80 11.11 -5.99 -8.49
CA LEU A 80 11.33 -4.59 -8.86
C LEU A 80 12.21 -4.56 -10.11
N PHE A 81 11.67 -4.07 -11.22
CA PHE A 81 12.45 -3.81 -12.43
C PHE A 81 13.12 -2.43 -12.36
N GLY A 82 14.34 -2.36 -12.91
CA GLY A 82 15.25 -1.24 -12.70
C GLY A 82 15.20 -0.15 -13.77
N GLU A 83 14.27 -0.18 -14.74
CA GLU A 83 14.31 0.72 -15.92
C GLU A 83 14.30 2.20 -15.52
N LEU A 84 13.50 2.55 -14.51
CA LEU A 84 13.35 3.92 -14.01
C LEU A 84 14.07 4.15 -12.67
N VAL A 85 14.60 3.10 -12.04
CA VAL A 85 15.21 3.16 -10.71
C VAL A 85 16.70 3.48 -10.82
N ARG A 86 17.03 4.77 -10.83
CA ARG A 86 18.40 5.27 -11.09
C ARG A 86 19.22 5.58 -9.85
N THR A 87 18.62 5.55 -8.66
CA THR A 87 19.29 5.88 -7.38
C THR A 87 18.88 4.89 -6.29
N SER A 88 19.73 4.74 -5.27
CA SER A 88 19.40 3.94 -4.07
C SER A 88 18.18 4.50 -3.34
N ASP A 89 18.04 5.83 -3.29
CA ASP A 89 16.90 6.48 -2.65
C ASP A 89 15.58 6.11 -3.34
N LEU A 90 15.59 6.03 -4.68
CA LEU A 90 14.42 5.63 -5.45
C LEU A 90 14.17 4.12 -5.32
N LEU A 91 15.21 3.29 -5.20
CA LEU A 91 15.07 1.88 -4.89
C LEU A 91 14.31 1.69 -3.57
N ASP A 92 14.77 2.36 -2.51
CA ASP A 92 14.13 2.33 -1.19
C ASP A 92 12.68 2.83 -1.25
N TYR A 93 12.45 3.94 -1.97
CA TYR A 93 11.13 4.51 -2.17
C TYR A 93 10.18 3.50 -2.82
N MET A 94 10.61 2.85 -3.90
CA MET A 94 9.79 1.88 -4.65
C MET A 94 9.57 0.60 -3.85
N LEU A 95 10.49 0.17 -2.99
CA LEU A 95 10.32 -1.07 -2.21
C LEU A 95 9.55 -0.87 -0.91
N LEU A 96 9.80 0.23 -0.21
CA LEU A 96 9.37 0.40 1.18
C LEU A 96 8.25 1.46 1.29
N PRO A 97 7.17 1.14 2.03
CA PRO A 97 7.04 0.02 2.97
C PRO A 97 6.37 -1.25 2.42
N ARG A 98 6.00 -1.33 1.13
CA ARG A 98 5.20 -2.46 0.61
C ARG A 98 5.86 -3.84 0.68
N VAL A 99 7.19 -3.92 0.73
CA VAL A 99 7.90 -5.18 1.02
C VAL A 99 7.49 -5.76 2.39
N ILE A 100 7.12 -4.94 3.37
CA ILE A 100 6.62 -5.42 4.67
C ILE A 100 5.27 -6.15 4.48
N ALA A 101 4.39 -5.61 3.64
CA ALA A 101 3.13 -6.26 3.30
C ALA A 101 3.34 -7.58 2.55
N LEU A 102 4.30 -7.61 1.62
CA LEU A 102 4.71 -8.84 0.96
C LEU A 102 5.20 -9.90 1.96
N ALA A 103 6.07 -9.52 2.90
CA ALA A 103 6.60 -10.45 3.90
C ALA A 103 5.48 -11.04 4.76
N GLU A 104 4.52 -10.21 5.18
CA GLU A 104 3.36 -10.62 5.96
C GLU A 104 2.44 -11.57 5.18
N ARG A 105 2.19 -11.30 3.88
CA ARG A 105 1.42 -12.20 3.00
C ARG A 105 2.15 -13.50 2.64
N ALA A 106 3.47 -13.45 2.52
CA ALA A 106 4.29 -14.63 2.22
C ALA A 106 4.41 -15.56 3.43
N TRP A 107 4.38 -15.02 4.64
CA TRP A 107 4.60 -15.77 5.87
C TRP A 107 3.32 -16.27 6.51
N ARG A 108 2.24 -15.49 6.45
CA ARG A 108 0.97 -15.79 7.14
C ARG A 108 -0.16 -15.87 6.13
N GLU A 109 -1.02 -16.88 6.24
CA GLU A 109 -2.27 -16.96 5.46
C GLU A 109 -3.18 -15.75 5.77
N ALA A 110 -3.83 -15.17 4.75
CA ALA A 110 -4.73 -14.04 4.93
C ALA A 110 -5.96 -14.43 5.76
N PRO A 111 -6.23 -13.79 6.93
CA PRO A 111 -7.32 -14.21 7.81
C PRO A 111 -8.71 -14.14 7.17
N TRP A 112 -8.89 -13.23 6.21
CA TRP A 112 -10.15 -13.04 5.48
C TRP A 112 -10.32 -13.99 4.28
N HIS A 113 -9.30 -14.78 3.91
CA HIS A 113 -9.32 -15.64 2.72
C HIS A 113 -10.52 -16.60 2.69
N LYS A 114 -10.82 -17.24 3.82
CA LYS A 114 -11.88 -18.27 3.93
C LYS A 114 -13.29 -17.70 4.10
N ILE A 115 -13.45 -16.37 4.14
CA ILE A 115 -14.76 -15.73 4.29
C ILE A 115 -15.46 -15.68 2.93
N SER A 116 -16.57 -16.39 2.78
CA SER A 116 -17.33 -16.45 1.52
C SER A 116 -18.23 -15.24 1.28
N ASP A 117 -18.71 -14.60 2.34
CA ASP A 117 -19.56 -13.40 2.26
C ASP A 117 -18.68 -12.18 1.88
N PRO A 118 -18.91 -11.53 0.73
CA PRO A 118 -18.03 -10.45 0.27
C PRO A 118 -18.00 -9.25 1.21
N MET A 119 -19.12 -8.89 1.83
CA MET A 119 -19.17 -7.74 2.73
C MET A 119 -18.40 -8.03 4.01
N LYS A 120 -18.54 -9.23 4.57
CA LYS A 120 -17.78 -9.65 5.75
C LYS A 120 -16.29 -9.84 5.45
N LYS A 121 -15.95 -10.29 4.24
CA LYS A 121 -14.55 -10.41 3.79
C LYS A 121 -13.89 -9.04 3.74
N GLU A 122 -14.57 -8.05 3.18
CA GLU A 122 -14.11 -6.66 3.12
C GLU A 122 -13.96 -6.05 4.52
N GLU A 123 -14.97 -6.21 5.39
CA GLU A 123 -14.91 -5.72 6.77
C GLU A 123 -13.72 -6.32 7.54
N ALA A 124 -13.48 -7.63 7.38
CA ALA A 124 -12.33 -8.30 7.97
C ALA A 124 -11.01 -7.77 7.40
N LEU A 125 -10.90 -7.61 6.07
CA LEU A 125 -9.72 -7.04 5.43
C LEU A 125 -9.41 -5.64 5.99
N GLU A 126 -10.40 -4.75 6.07
CA GLU A 126 -10.22 -3.40 6.60
C GLU A 126 -9.73 -3.41 8.05
N SER A 127 -10.31 -4.28 8.88
CA SER A 127 -9.91 -4.42 10.29
C SER A 127 -8.44 -4.86 10.41
N TYR A 128 -8.06 -5.95 9.74
CA TYR A 128 -6.68 -6.45 9.78
C TYR A 128 -5.69 -5.51 9.09
N TRP A 129 -6.10 -4.81 8.04
CA TRP A 129 -5.30 -3.75 7.43
C TRP A 129 -5.06 -2.61 8.43
N GLY A 130 -6.07 -2.19 9.19
CA GLY A 130 -5.94 -1.17 10.22
C GLY A 130 -4.88 -1.53 11.28
N GLU A 131 -4.88 -2.77 11.77
CA GLU A 131 -3.87 -3.28 12.70
C GLU A 131 -2.46 -3.30 12.09
N PHE A 132 -2.35 -3.81 10.86
CA PHE A 132 -1.10 -3.87 10.11
C PHE A 132 -0.53 -2.46 9.86
N ALA A 133 -1.34 -1.55 9.31
CA ALA A 133 -0.94 -0.19 8.98
C ALA A 133 -0.55 0.61 10.24
N THR A 134 -1.25 0.39 11.36
CA THR A 134 -0.90 0.96 12.66
C THR A 134 0.46 0.45 13.12
N THR A 135 0.72 -0.85 13.01
CA THR A 135 2.02 -1.44 13.37
C THR A 135 3.15 -0.89 12.50
N VAL A 136 2.92 -0.78 11.19
CA VAL A 136 3.89 -0.17 10.26
C VAL A 136 4.17 1.27 10.68
N GLY A 137 3.14 2.08 10.86
CA GLY A 137 3.27 3.51 11.13
C GLY A 137 3.90 3.85 12.48
N TYR A 138 3.54 3.17 13.57
CA TYR A 138 4.06 3.45 14.91
C TYR A 138 5.39 2.76 15.24
N LYS A 139 5.78 1.72 14.48
CA LYS A 139 6.95 0.90 14.83
C LYS A 139 7.91 0.67 13.67
N GLU A 140 7.44 0.08 12.57
CA GLU A 140 8.38 -0.37 11.53
C GLU A 140 8.94 0.78 10.71
N LEU A 141 8.19 1.87 10.50
CA LEU A 141 8.71 3.06 9.80
C LEU A 141 9.85 3.75 10.58
N ASP A 142 9.76 3.84 11.91
CA ASP A 142 10.86 4.39 12.73
C ASP A 142 12.09 3.47 12.67
N ARG A 143 11.89 2.15 12.69
CA ARG A 143 12.99 1.20 12.49
C ARG A 143 13.66 1.36 11.12
N LEU A 144 12.89 1.57 10.04
CA LEU A 144 13.44 1.83 8.71
C LEU A 144 14.26 3.14 8.69
N ASP A 145 13.77 4.19 9.37
CA ASP A 145 14.49 5.45 9.52
C ASP A 145 15.82 5.24 10.29
N GLN A 146 15.83 4.46 11.37
CA GLN A 146 17.05 4.12 12.14
C GLN A 146 18.07 3.33 11.30
N LEU A 147 17.61 2.50 10.38
CA LEU A 147 18.44 1.74 9.44
C LEU A 147 18.93 2.58 8.25
N GLY A 148 18.45 3.82 8.10
CA GLY A 148 18.84 4.74 7.04
C GLY A 148 18.10 4.54 5.71
N PHE A 149 17.03 3.73 5.68
CA PHE A 149 16.25 3.51 4.47
C PHE A 149 15.38 4.72 4.12
N LYS A 150 15.34 5.05 2.84
CA LYS A 150 14.55 6.18 2.34
C LYS A 150 13.19 5.75 1.79
N TYR A 151 12.40 5.08 2.63
CA TYR A 151 11.04 4.62 2.30
C TYR A 151 10.11 5.77 1.85
N ARG A 152 9.04 5.44 1.11
CA ARG A 152 8.00 6.40 0.71
C ARG A 152 7.20 6.89 1.91
N VAL A 153 7.22 8.21 2.14
CA VAL A 153 6.28 8.86 3.06
C VAL A 153 5.00 9.18 2.26
N PRO A 154 3.84 8.55 2.56
CA PRO A 154 2.62 8.74 1.80
C PRO A 154 2.13 10.19 1.91
N THR A 155 1.57 10.72 0.83
CA THR A 155 0.86 12.01 0.88
C THR A 155 -0.39 11.87 1.77
N PRO A 156 -0.67 12.84 2.65
CA PRO A 156 -1.84 12.77 3.52
C PRO A 156 -3.12 12.95 2.71
N GLY A 157 -4.14 12.17 3.05
CA GLY A 157 -5.52 12.42 2.64
C GLY A 157 -6.09 13.57 3.46
N ALA A 158 -6.91 14.42 2.85
CA ALA A 158 -7.49 15.54 3.57
C ALA A 158 -8.77 16.07 2.93
N ILE A 159 -9.68 16.52 3.79
CA ILE A 159 -10.92 17.21 3.42
C ILE A 159 -11.14 18.39 4.36
N ILE A 160 -11.77 19.45 3.85
CA ILE A 160 -12.23 20.57 4.67
C ILE A 160 -13.75 20.46 4.75
N LYS A 161 -14.27 20.34 5.97
CA LYS A 161 -15.70 20.26 6.24
C LYS A 161 -16.04 21.28 7.32
N ASP A 162 -17.03 22.13 7.06
CA ASP A 162 -17.47 23.18 7.99
C ASP A 162 -16.30 24.10 8.44
N ASN A 163 -15.41 24.46 7.51
CA ASN A 163 -14.18 25.24 7.76
C ASN A 163 -13.17 24.57 8.71
N ILE A 164 -13.27 23.25 8.91
CA ILE A 164 -12.37 22.45 9.73
C ILE A 164 -11.65 21.43 8.84
N LEU A 165 -10.33 21.37 8.98
CA LEU A 165 -9.47 20.43 8.28
C LEU A 165 -9.48 19.05 8.97
N TYR A 166 -9.85 18.04 8.21
CA TYR A 166 -9.72 16.63 8.56
C TYR A 166 -8.63 16.02 7.69
N THR A 167 -7.71 15.29 8.31
CA THR A 167 -6.59 14.62 7.65
C THR A 167 -6.51 13.16 8.07
N SER A 168 -5.97 12.33 7.19
CA SER A 168 -5.64 10.93 7.41
C SER A 168 -4.33 10.57 6.70
N THR A 169 -3.69 9.50 7.13
CA THR A 169 -2.49 8.94 6.51
C THR A 169 -2.69 7.45 6.25
N GLU A 170 -2.01 6.91 5.23
CA GLU A 170 -2.00 5.46 4.94
C GLU A 170 -1.51 4.65 6.15
N PHE A 171 -0.55 5.20 6.90
CA PHE A 171 -0.01 4.61 8.13
C PHE A 171 -0.31 5.51 9.33
N PRO A 172 -1.24 5.10 10.22
CA PRO A 172 -1.46 5.77 11.49
C PRO A 172 -0.17 5.89 12.30
N GLY A 173 0.09 7.06 12.88
CA GLY A 173 1.32 7.39 13.60
C GLY A 173 2.21 8.40 12.88
N LEU A 174 2.07 8.53 11.55
CA LEU A 174 2.71 9.62 10.81
C LEU A 174 2.03 10.96 11.12
N VAL A 175 2.85 12.00 11.31
CA VAL A 175 2.37 13.35 11.62
C VAL A 175 2.06 14.10 10.33
N VAL A 176 0.90 14.76 10.28
CA VAL A 176 0.54 15.69 9.20
C VAL A 176 0.86 17.12 9.61
N GLU A 177 1.49 17.85 8.70
CA GLU A 177 1.82 19.26 8.85
C GLU A 177 1.08 20.10 7.79
N MET A 178 0.75 21.35 8.14
CA MET A 178 0.13 22.33 7.25
C MET A 178 0.96 23.61 7.18
N SER A 179 0.99 24.24 6.01
CA SER A 179 1.50 25.60 5.80
C SER A 179 0.55 26.42 4.91
N ARG A 180 0.29 27.66 5.34
CA ARG A 180 -0.51 28.64 4.58
C ARG A 180 0.29 29.32 3.47
N THR A 181 1.62 29.38 3.62
CA THR A 181 2.52 29.99 2.63
C THR A 181 3.09 28.96 1.65
N GLY A 182 3.13 27.68 2.06
CA GLY A 182 3.74 26.59 1.31
C GLY A 182 5.28 26.61 1.30
N LYS A 183 5.92 27.57 1.99
CA LYS A 183 7.38 27.73 2.01
C LYS A 183 7.95 27.57 3.42
N SER A 184 7.49 28.41 4.34
CA SER A 184 7.99 28.50 5.71
C SER A 184 6.86 28.35 6.71
N HIS A 185 7.20 27.96 7.94
CA HIS A 185 6.27 27.76 9.05
C HIS A 185 5.24 26.66 8.77
N TRP A 186 5.61 25.43 9.13
CA TRP A 186 4.75 24.26 9.11
C TRP A 186 4.26 24.00 10.52
N ILE A 187 2.94 23.87 10.69
CA ILE A 187 2.31 23.56 11.97
C ILE A 187 1.75 22.14 11.93
N ILE A 188 1.80 21.45 13.06
CA ILE A 188 1.17 20.13 13.19
C ILE A 188 -0.34 20.29 13.07
N VAL A 189 -0.95 19.45 12.25
CA VAL A 189 -2.40 19.41 12.07
C VAL A 189 -3.00 18.48 13.12
N HIS A 190 -3.90 19.02 13.92
CA HIS A 190 -4.82 18.22 14.72
C HIS A 190 -6.10 18.03 13.89
N SER A 191 -6.25 16.83 13.31
CA SER A 191 -7.38 16.46 12.46
C SER A 191 -8.70 16.72 13.19
N GLY A 192 -9.65 17.41 12.54
CA GLY A 192 -10.94 17.77 13.14
C GLY A 192 -10.91 18.97 14.10
N HIS A 193 -9.74 19.57 14.32
CA HIS A 193 -9.58 20.72 15.24
C HIS A 193 -8.88 21.92 14.60
N THR A 194 -8.40 21.79 13.37
CA THR A 194 -7.61 22.83 12.69
C THR A 194 -8.51 23.67 11.78
N PRO A 195 -8.76 24.96 12.07
CA PRO A 195 -9.63 25.79 11.26
C PRO A 195 -8.93 26.26 9.97
N VAL A 196 -9.70 26.35 8.88
CA VAL A 196 -9.30 26.88 7.57
C VAL A 196 -10.39 27.83 7.09
N ALA A 197 -10.04 29.09 6.85
CA ALA A 197 -11.01 30.10 6.46
C ALA A 197 -11.56 29.86 5.04
N PRO A 198 -12.78 30.31 4.71
CA PRO A 198 -13.31 30.25 3.34
C PRO A 198 -12.38 30.95 2.34
N GLY A 199 -12.14 30.33 1.19
CA GLY A 199 -11.21 30.83 0.17
C GLY A 199 -9.73 30.68 0.52
N GLU A 200 -9.40 30.16 1.71
CA GLU A 200 -8.02 29.95 2.13
C GLU A 200 -7.38 28.79 1.38
N LYS A 201 -6.17 29.02 0.88
CA LYS A 201 -5.32 28.02 0.24
C LYS A 201 -4.30 27.51 1.25
N ILE A 202 -4.26 26.21 1.48
CA ILE A 202 -3.33 25.57 2.41
C ILE A 202 -2.53 24.50 1.69
N ASN A 203 -1.36 24.20 2.22
CA ASN A 203 -0.50 23.11 1.79
C ASN A 203 -0.35 22.13 2.93
N ILE A 204 -0.40 20.84 2.65
CA ILE A 204 -0.25 19.78 3.63
C ILE A 204 0.81 18.77 3.19
N ARG A 205 1.47 18.14 4.15
CA ARG A 205 2.42 17.05 3.93
C ARG A 205 2.44 16.14 5.15
N ALA A 206 2.81 14.87 4.96
CA ALA A 206 3.13 13.97 6.05
C ALA A 206 4.64 14.06 6.33
N ARG A 207 5.00 13.78 7.58
CA ARG A 207 6.39 13.74 8.06
C ARG A 207 6.78 12.29 8.40
N SER A 208 8.01 11.90 8.07
CA SER A 208 8.55 10.58 8.42
C SER A 208 8.55 10.36 9.94
N ALA A 209 8.67 9.10 10.36
CA ALA A 209 8.57 8.73 11.77
C ALA A 209 9.65 9.44 12.62
N ASN A 210 10.87 9.55 12.09
CA ASN A 210 11.97 10.27 12.74
C ASN A 210 11.91 11.81 12.61
N GLY A 211 10.93 12.37 11.90
CA GLY A 211 10.78 13.82 11.75
C GLY A 211 11.65 14.49 10.68
N GLN A 212 12.51 13.76 9.97
CA GLN A 212 13.55 14.35 9.10
C GLN A 212 13.16 14.46 7.62
N ARG A 213 12.25 13.60 7.16
CA ARG A 213 11.81 13.53 5.76
C ARG A 213 10.33 13.84 5.67
N TYR A 214 9.88 14.18 4.47
CA TYR A 214 8.51 14.61 4.23
C TYR A 214 7.94 13.94 2.98
N SER A 215 6.63 13.74 2.95
CA SER A 215 5.93 13.44 1.71
C SER A 215 6.02 14.62 0.73
N ARG A 216 5.58 14.40 -0.50
CA ARG A 216 5.21 15.52 -1.38
C ARG A 216 4.15 16.39 -0.72
N THR A 217 4.10 17.65 -1.14
CA THR A 217 3.12 18.63 -0.66
C THR A 217 1.86 18.56 -1.51
N VAL A 218 0.70 18.47 -0.85
CA VAL A 218 -0.62 18.56 -1.49
C VAL A 218 -1.24 19.91 -1.15
N THR A 219 -1.80 20.57 -2.14
CA THR A 219 -2.46 21.87 -1.98
C THR A 219 -3.98 21.69 -1.92
N LEU A 220 -4.61 22.30 -0.92
CA LEU A 220 -6.07 22.37 -0.79
C LEU A 220 -6.55 23.81 -0.84
N LEU A 221 -7.78 23.99 -1.33
CA LEU A 221 -8.50 25.25 -1.32
C LEU A 221 -9.82 25.02 -0.59
N ASN A 222 -10.10 25.80 0.45
CA ASN A 222 -11.42 25.80 1.07
C ASN A 222 -12.40 26.53 0.15
N ARG A 223 -13.32 25.80 -0.47
CA ARG A 223 -14.27 26.33 -1.45
C ARG A 223 -15.53 26.87 -0.79
#